data_AF-A0A932CEV0-F1
#
_entry.id   AF-A0A932CEV0-F1
#
_cell.length_a   1.000
_cell.length_b   1.000
_cell.length_c   1.000
_cell.angle_alpha   90.00
_cell.angle_beta   90.00
_cell.angle_gamma   90.00
#
_symmetry.space_group_name_H-M   'P 1'
#
loop_
_entity.id
_entity.type
_entity.pdbx_description
1 polymer ?
#
loop_
_entity_poly.entity_id
_entity_poly.type
_entity_poly.pdbx_seq_one_letter_code
_entity_poly.pdbx_strand_id
1 'polypeptide(L)'
;MKGRTLGYLGAVILGVALLGIACANQGEPPEPTGAPVYVPPNIPHPLEGRSDCLLCHETGVGGAPQYPASHQGRPSDVCQTCHVQAGNNLAGNLPGAPPAKTGEAAPTAAPKPPGTTAAPVAAGEMFAARCAVCHGANRQGVSGLGTALTPESLEGRSDAELRETISAGLPGTAMPAFRDLTPEEIDALVRLIKYTPP
;
A
#
# COMPACT_ATOMS: atom_id res chain seq x y z
N MET A 1 56.13 70.52 -14.86
CA MET A 1 55.64 69.20 -14.45
C MET A 1 54.69 68.67 -15.52
N LYS A 2 55.10 67.57 -16.14
CA LYS A 2 54.38 66.58 -16.99
C LYS A 2 53.28 67.06 -17.97
N GLY A 3 53.58 66.91 -19.26
CA GLY A 3 52.67 67.08 -20.39
C GLY A 3 51.61 65.98 -20.52
N ARG A 4 50.52 66.35 -21.19
CA ARG A 4 49.40 65.48 -21.60
C ARG A 4 49.72 64.88 -22.95
N THR A 5 49.84 63.56 -23.04
CA THR A 5 49.91 62.82 -24.30
C THR A 5 48.55 62.21 -24.60
N LEU A 6 47.94 62.72 -25.67
CA LEU A 6 46.84 62.12 -26.40
C LEU A 6 47.43 60.97 -27.25
N GLY A 7 46.82 59.78 -27.18
CA GLY A 7 47.27 58.60 -27.92
C GLY A 7 46.10 57.69 -28.27
N TYR A 8 45.37 58.06 -29.32
CA TYR A 8 44.59 57.11 -30.12
C TYR A 8 45.57 56.43 -31.08
N LEU A 9 45.67 55.09 -31.07
CA LEU A 9 45.71 54.26 -32.28
C LEU A 9 45.80 52.76 -31.92
N GLY A 10 44.80 52.01 -32.38
CA GLY A 10 44.99 50.70 -33.00
C GLY A 10 45.22 49.48 -32.10
N ALA A 11 44.22 48.59 -32.06
CA ALA A 11 44.43 47.17 -32.39
C ALA A 11 43.08 46.45 -32.47
N VAL A 12 42.64 46.24 -33.71
CA VAL A 12 41.69 45.20 -34.11
C VAL A 12 42.42 43.85 -33.95
N ILE A 13 42.03 43.04 -32.96
CA ILE A 13 42.37 41.60 -32.88
C ILE A 13 41.10 40.93 -32.33
N LEU A 14 40.30 40.35 -33.22
CA LEU A 14 40.31 38.94 -33.61
C LEU A 14 39.68 38.05 -32.52
N GLY A 15 38.62 37.37 -32.93
CA GLY A 15 37.62 36.81 -32.04
C GLY A 15 38.09 35.75 -31.07
N VAL A 16 37.29 35.59 -30.03
CA VAL A 16 37.14 34.32 -29.33
C VAL A 16 35.64 34.07 -29.22
N ALA A 17 35.12 33.37 -30.23
CA ALA A 17 33.91 32.58 -30.09
C ALA A 17 34.20 31.51 -29.02
N LEU A 18 33.91 31.82 -27.76
CA LEU A 18 33.85 30.79 -26.73
C LEU A 18 32.55 30.02 -26.93
N LEU A 19 32.72 28.93 -27.68
CA LEU A 19 32.22 27.60 -27.37
C LEU A 19 30.86 27.60 -26.69
N GLY A 20 29.84 27.33 -27.50
CA GLY A 20 28.61 26.73 -27.01
C GLY A 20 28.94 25.51 -26.16
N ILE A 21 28.64 25.60 -24.87
CA ILE A 21 28.29 24.43 -24.08
C ILE A 21 26.84 24.18 -24.41
N ALA A 22 26.62 23.57 -25.58
CA ALA A 22 25.42 22.79 -25.79
C ALA A 22 25.41 21.74 -24.68
N CYS A 23 24.41 21.80 -23.80
CA CYS A 23 24.06 20.70 -22.92
C CYS A 23 23.55 19.56 -23.80
N ALA A 24 24.48 18.90 -24.50
CA ALA A 24 24.22 17.62 -25.10
C ALA A 24 24.15 16.61 -23.96
N ASN A 25 23.04 15.87 -23.96
CA ASN A 25 22.99 14.48 -23.55
C ASN A 25 22.92 14.25 -22.03
N GLN A 26 21.71 13.99 -21.55
CA GLN A 26 21.42 12.62 -21.15
C GLN A 26 20.03 12.27 -21.66
N GLY A 27 19.96 11.35 -22.62
CA GLY A 27 18.72 10.65 -22.91
C GLY A 27 18.13 10.09 -21.61
N GLU A 28 16.82 10.20 -21.47
CA GLU A 28 16.11 9.61 -20.35
C GLU A 28 16.49 8.11 -20.28
N PRO A 29 16.92 7.60 -19.11
CA PRO A 29 17.18 6.17 -18.98
C PRO A 29 15.91 5.41 -19.37
N PRO A 30 16.02 4.26 -20.06
CA PRO A 30 14.84 3.47 -20.38
C PRO A 30 14.08 3.18 -19.09
N GLU A 31 12.79 3.51 -19.08
CA GLU A 31 11.91 3.16 -17.97
C GLU A 31 12.11 1.67 -17.64
N PRO A 32 12.31 1.29 -16.37
CA PRO A 32 12.45 -0.11 -16.03
C PRO A 32 11.15 -0.83 -16.40
N THR A 33 11.22 -1.64 -17.45
CA THR A 33 10.17 -2.57 -17.84
C THR A 33 10.06 -3.63 -16.76
N GLY A 34 9.19 -3.37 -15.79
CA GLY A 34 8.90 -4.27 -14.67
C GLY A 34 9.37 -3.75 -13.32
N ALA A 35 8.89 -2.57 -12.91
CA ALA A 35 9.00 -2.15 -11.50
C ALA A 35 8.36 -3.22 -10.60
N PRO A 36 9.02 -3.65 -9.50
CA PRO A 36 8.38 -4.51 -8.52
C PRO A 36 7.12 -3.82 -8.00
N VAL A 37 6.02 -4.56 -7.86
CA VAL A 37 4.80 -4.06 -7.21
C VAL A 37 5.17 -3.74 -5.76
N TYR A 38 5.49 -2.46 -5.51
CA TYR A 38 5.84 -1.99 -4.19
C TYR A 38 4.55 -1.83 -3.40
N VAL A 39 4.29 -2.78 -2.49
CA VAL A 39 3.20 -2.67 -1.55
C VAL A 39 3.61 -1.67 -0.46
N PRO A 40 2.95 -0.51 -0.35
CA PRO A 40 3.23 0.44 0.70
C PRO A 40 2.96 -0.22 2.06
N PRO A 41 3.87 -0.11 3.05
CA PRO A 41 3.62 -0.63 4.38
C PRO A 41 2.45 0.10 5.06
N ASN A 42 1.71 -0.62 5.90
CA ASN A 42 0.68 -0.02 6.74
C ASN A 42 1.28 0.82 7.85
N ILE A 43 0.56 1.86 8.26
CA ILE A 43 0.94 2.75 9.36
C ILE A 43 0.65 2.00 10.68
N PRO A 44 1.66 1.72 11.52
CA PRO A 44 1.50 0.86 12.71
C PRO A 44 0.96 1.62 13.93
N HIS A 45 0.53 2.87 13.76
CA HIS A 45 0.09 3.74 14.85
C HIS A 45 -1.16 4.53 14.50
N PRO A 46 -1.91 4.98 15.52
CA PRO A 46 -3.07 5.85 15.34
C PRO A 46 -2.70 7.20 14.71
N LEU A 47 -3.65 7.84 14.01
CA LEU A 47 -3.46 9.07 13.22
C LEU A 47 -4.27 10.25 13.78
N GLU A 48 -5.00 10.05 14.87
CA GLU A 48 -5.82 11.05 15.53
C GLU A 48 -4.93 12.25 15.93
N GLY A 49 -5.06 13.35 15.18
CA GLY A 49 -4.24 14.55 15.36
C GLY A 49 -2.79 14.46 14.88
N ARG A 50 -2.43 13.43 14.09
CA ARG A 50 -1.06 13.15 13.59
C ARG A 50 -1.04 12.91 12.07
N SER A 51 -1.85 13.65 11.32
CA SER A 51 -1.95 13.49 9.86
C SER A 51 -0.80 14.13 9.08
N ASP A 52 -0.01 15.02 9.71
CA ASP A 52 1.19 15.60 9.10
C ASP A 52 2.38 14.65 9.23
N CYS A 53 2.51 13.75 8.25
CA CYS A 53 3.43 12.62 8.27
C CYS A 53 4.91 13.05 8.27
N LEU A 54 5.23 14.12 7.53
CA LEU A 54 6.60 14.62 7.37
C LEU A 54 7.20 15.09 8.69
N LEU A 55 6.38 15.56 9.63
CA LEU A 55 6.82 16.05 10.93
C LEU A 55 7.74 15.05 11.66
N CYS A 56 7.48 13.75 11.51
CA CYS A 56 8.31 12.70 12.10
C CYS A 56 9.13 11.91 11.06
N HIS A 57 8.56 11.63 9.89
CA HIS A 57 9.18 10.75 8.90
C HIS A 57 10.21 11.44 8.00
N GLU A 58 10.32 12.77 8.02
CA GLU A 58 11.35 13.50 7.27
C GLU A 58 12.73 13.41 7.92
N THR A 59 12.78 13.42 9.25
CA THR A 59 14.04 13.49 10.03
C THR A 59 14.23 12.31 10.98
N GLY A 60 13.15 11.57 11.27
CA GLY A 60 13.21 10.27 11.94
C GLY A 60 13.15 10.44 13.43
N VAL A 61 12.60 11.57 13.85
CA VAL A 61 12.47 11.98 15.23
C VAL A 61 11.70 10.91 16.00
N GLY A 62 12.15 10.62 17.23
CA GLY A 62 11.56 9.59 18.07
C GLY A 62 11.70 8.16 17.52
N GLY A 63 12.61 7.92 16.57
CA GLY A 63 12.83 6.60 15.97
C GLY A 63 11.86 6.25 14.84
N ALA A 64 11.13 7.24 14.31
CA ALA A 64 10.31 7.05 13.12
C ALA A 64 11.20 6.68 11.92
N PRO A 65 10.82 5.67 11.11
CA PRO A 65 11.58 5.35 9.90
C PRO A 65 11.54 6.54 8.93
N GLN A 66 12.65 6.79 8.25
CA GLN A 66 12.72 7.83 7.22
C GLN A 66 11.94 7.44 5.98
N TYR A 67 11.21 8.40 5.41
CA TYR A 67 10.60 8.18 4.11
C TYR A 67 11.71 7.95 3.07
N PRO A 68 11.49 7.07 2.08
CA PRO A 68 12.53 6.72 1.11
C PRO A 68 12.79 7.85 0.12
N ALA A 69 13.98 7.87 -0.48
CA ALA A 69 14.38 8.92 -1.43
C ALA A 69 13.40 9.10 -2.62
N SER A 70 12.71 8.03 -3.03
CA SER A 70 11.68 8.06 -4.07
C SER A 70 10.44 8.90 -3.72
N HIS A 71 10.34 9.36 -2.47
CA HIS A 71 9.23 10.15 -1.95
C HIS A 71 9.62 11.58 -1.60
N GLN A 72 10.85 12.00 -1.93
CA GLN A 72 11.28 13.38 -1.73
C GLN A 72 10.36 14.37 -2.46
N GLY A 73 9.93 15.41 -1.75
CA GLY A 73 9.05 16.46 -2.28
C GLY A 73 7.57 16.12 -2.30
N ARG A 74 7.15 14.95 -1.79
CA ARG A 74 5.74 14.63 -1.64
C ARG A 74 5.15 15.31 -0.40
N PRO A 75 4.00 16.01 -0.52
CA PRO A 75 3.32 16.58 0.64
C PRO A 75 2.64 15.51 1.50
N SER A 76 2.45 15.81 2.79
CA SER A 76 1.93 14.86 3.80
C SER A 76 0.51 14.33 3.50
N ASP A 77 -0.30 15.10 2.78
CA ASP A 77 -1.68 14.74 2.40
C ASP A 77 -1.74 13.55 1.41
N VAL A 78 -0.69 13.36 0.60
CA VAL A 78 -0.62 12.27 -0.38
C VAL A 78 -0.25 10.93 0.26
N CYS A 79 0.35 10.94 1.46
CA CYS A 79 0.85 9.71 2.10
C CYS A 79 -0.27 8.70 2.41
N GLN A 80 -1.43 9.17 2.86
CA GLN A 80 -2.55 8.31 3.28
C GLN A 80 -3.31 7.69 2.11
N THR A 81 -3.07 8.15 0.88
CA THR A 81 -3.61 7.54 -0.34
C THR A 81 -3.06 6.13 -0.56
N CYS A 82 -1.86 5.86 -0.04
CA CYS A 82 -1.17 4.57 -0.23
C CYS A 82 -0.86 3.88 1.10
N HIS A 83 -0.50 4.63 2.15
CA HIS A 83 -0.23 4.07 3.47
C HIS A 83 -1.49 4.17 4.34
N VAL A 84 -2.11 3.02 4.63
CA VAL A 84 -3.32 2.96 5.45
C VAL A 84 -2.96 2.57 6.89
N GLN A 85 -3.71 3.09 7.87
CA GLN A 85 -3.51 2.71 9.26
C GLN A 85 -3.89 1.25 9.48
N ALA A 86 -2.96 0.48 10.07
CA ALA A 86 -3.22 -0.87 10.51
C ALA A 86 -4.34 -0.86 11.56
N GLY A 87 -5.54 -1.28 11.15
CA GLY A 87 -6.73 -1.34 12.01
C GLY A 87 -7.88 -0.42 11.62
N ASN A 88 -7.68 0.56 10.72
CA ASN A 88 -8.73 1.51 10.33
C ASN A 88 -9.15 1.38 8.85
N ASN A 89 -9.09 0.15 8.30
CA ASN A 89 -9.51 -0.14 6.93
C ASN A 89 -11.03 0.04 6.76
N LEU A 90 -11.44 1.30 6.53
CA LEU A 90 -12.59 1.85 5.82
C LEU A 90 -13.80 0.95 5.51
N ALA A 91 -14.49 0.46 6.54
CA ALA A 91 -15.95 0.35 6.53
C ALA A 91 -16.64 1.41 7.43
N GLY A 92 -15.88 2.31 8.07
CA GLY A 92 -16.39 3.13 9.17
C GLY A 92 -16.19 4.65 9.11
N ASN A 93 -15.56 5.22 8.08
CA ASN A 93 -15.28 6.67 8.05
C ASN A 93 -15.75 7.33 6.75
N LEU A 94 -17.07 7.55 6.65
CA LEU A 94 -17.65 8.63 5.86
C LEU A 94 -17.66 9.91 6.72
N PRO A 95 -17.42 11.10 6.15
CA PRO A 95 -17.54 12.36 6.90
C PRO A 95 -18.99 12.54 7.38
N GLY A 96 -19.21 12.48 8.70
CA GLY A 96 -20.52 12.76 9.32
C GLY A 96 -20.91 11.91 10.53
N ALA A 97 -20.14 10.89 10.94
CA ALA A 97 -20.47 10.11 12.13
C ALA A 97 -20.09 10.88 13.42
N PRO A 98 -21.02 11.15 14.35
CA PRO A 98 -20.68 11.78 15.64
C PRO A 98 -19.86 10.83 16.52
N PRO A 99 -18.96 11.35 17.38
CA PRO A 99 -18.03 10.52 18.15
C PRO A 99 -18.75 9.77 19.27
N ALA A 100 -18.74 8.44 19.22
CA ALA A 100 -19.01 7.62 20.40
C ALA A 100 -17.85 7.82 21.39
N LYS A 101 -18.19 8.24 22.61
CA LYS A 101 -17.26 8.46 23.72
C LYS A 101 -17.25 7.26 24.66
N THR A 102 -16.06 7.06 25.26
CA THR A 102 -15.74 6.41 26.56
C THR A 102 -15.99 4.91 26.64
N GLY A 103 -15.11 4.05 27.17
CA GLY A 103 -13.95 4.21 28.03
C GLY A 103 -13.74 2.88 28.78
N GLU A 104 -12.59 2.77 29.44
CA GLU A 104 -12.16 1.74 30.41
C GLU A 104 -11.48 0.43 29.94
N ALA A 105 -10.49 0.06 30.77
CA ALA A 105 -9.35 -0.81 30.53
C ALA A 105 -9.61 -2.33 30.67
N ALA A 106 -8.72 -3.13 30.09
CA ALA A 106 -8.56 -4.57 30.36
C ALA A 106 -8.16 -4.83 31.84
N PRO A 107 -8.46 -6.02 32.40
CA PRO A 107 -7.42 -7.05 32.38
C PRO A 107 -7.86 -8.54 32.36
N THR A 108 -6.89 -9.35 31.94
CA THR A 108 -6.59 -10.77 32.30
C THR A 108 -7.45 -11.93 31.77
N ALA A 109 -6.72 -12.93 31.29
CA ALA A 109 -7.17 -14.16 30.67
C ALA A 109 -7.93 -15.10 31.63
N ALA A 110 -9.06 -15.62 31.17
CA ALA A 110 -9.80 -16.78 31.68
C ALA A 110 -10.70 -17.35 30.54
N PRO A 111 -11.22 -18.59 30.64
CA PRO A 111 -11.26 -19.59 29.57
C PRO A 111 -12.33 -19.36 28.48
N LYS A 112 -12.11 -19.95 27.30
CA LYS A 112 -13.03 -19.95 26.15
C LYS A 112 -14.41 -20.50 26.55
N PRO A 113 -15.51 -19.73 26.42
CA PRO A 113 -16.85 -20.27 26.61
C PRO A 113 -17.28 -21.10 25.38
N PRO A 114 -17.99 -22.21 25.57
CA PRO A 114 -18.61 -22.96 24.48
C PRO A 114 -19.85 -22.20 24.00
N GLY A 115 -19.96 -21.99 22.70
CA GLY A 115 -21.17 -21.46 22.07
C GLY A 115 -21.44 -19.98 22.39
N THR A 116 -20.65 -19.08 21.81
CA THR A 116 -21.07 -17.69 21.61
C THR A 116 -20.90 -17.40 20.14
N THR A 117 -21.99 -17.06 19.47
CA THR A 117 -22.02 -16.50 18.12
C THR A 117 -21.04 -15.35 18.05
N ALA A 118 -19.84 -15.60 17.52
CA ALA A 118 -18.92 -14.53 17.16
C ALA A 118 -19.68 -13.62 16.19
N ALA A 119 -19.66 -12.31 16.44
CA ALA A 119 -20.01 -11.36 15.40
C ALA A 119 -19.25 -11.76 14.12
N PRO A 120 -19.88 -11.75 12.94
CA PRO A 120 -19.22 -12.21 11.73
C PRO A 120 -17.93 -11.41 11.57
N VAL A 121 -16.78 -12.09 11.70
CA VAL A 121 -15.50 -11.49 11.32
C VAL A 121 -15.69 -11.00 9.91
N ALA A 122 -15.35 -9.74 9.63
CA ALA A 122 -15.57 -9.19 8.30
C ALA A 122 -14.82 -10.10 7.31
N ALA A 123 -15.51 -10.57 6.26
CA ALA A 123 -14.94 -11.54 5.32
C ALA A 123 -13.55 -11.11 4.79
N GLY A 124 -13.34 -9.79 4.65
CA GLY A 124 -12.06 -9.21 4.28
C GLY A 124 -10.94 -9.43 5.31
N GLU A 125 -11.22 -9.33 6.62
CA GLU A 125 -10.23 -9.61 7.67
C GLU A 125 -9.85 -11.08 7.70
N MET A 126 -10.84 -11.96 7.60
CA MET A 126 -10.60 -13.40 7.52
C MET A 126 -9.82 -13.76 6.25
N PHE A 127 -10.16 -13.15 5.11
CA PHE A 127 -9.41 -13.31 3.87
C PHE A 127 -7.96 -12.83 4.03
N ALA A 128 -7.75 -11.66 4.62
CA ALA A 128 -6.42 -11.09 4.84
C ALA A 128 -5.56 -11.99 5.73
N ALA A 129 -6.13 -12.53 6.80
CA ALA A 129 -5.41 -13.37 7.76
C ALA A 129 -5.07 -14.77 7.21
N ARG A 130 -5.90 -15.31 6.29
CA ARG A 130 -5.87 -16.75 5.97
C ARG A 130 -5.61 -17.06 4.49
N CYS A 131 -5.96 -16.14 3.59
CA CYS A 131 -5.97 -16.38 2.15
C CYS A 131 -4.98 -15.48 1.40
N ALA A 132 -4.83 -14.22 1.84
CA ALA A 132 -4.05 -13.21 1.15
C ALA A 132 -2.55 -13.53 1.03
N VAL A 133 -2.01 -14.36 1.93
CA VAL A 133 -0.60 -14.79 1.86
C VAL A 133 -0.26 -15.50 0.54
N CYS A 134 -1.22 -16.25 -0.03
CA CYS A 134 -1.04 -16.95 -1.31
C CYS A 134 -1.79 -16.27 -2.46
N HIS A 135 -2.97 -15.72 -2.19
CA HIS A 135 -3.84 -15.15 -3.23
C HIS A 135 -3.71 -13.63 -3.39
N GLY A 136 -2.85 -12.99 -2.59
CA GLY A 136 -2.62 -11.55 -2.58
C GLY A 136 -3.72 -10.78 -1.84
N ALA A 137 -3.37 -9.63 -1.24
CA ALA A 137 -4.32 -8.78 -0.52
C ALA A 137 -5.52 -8.36 -1.38
N ASN A 138 -5.26 -8.09 -2.66
CA ASN A 138 -6.27 -7.70 -3.65
C ASN A 138 -6.79 -8.88 -4.47
N ARG A 139 -6.57 -10.12 -4.04
CA ARG A 139 -7.04 -11.35 -4.74
C ARG A 139 -6.47 -11.56 -6.16
N GLN A 140 -5.41 -10.84 -6.55
CA GLN A 140 -4.83 -10.93 -7.90
C GLN A 140 -3.92 -12.16 -8.09
N GLY A 141 -3.71 -12.95 -7.04
CA GLY A 141 -2.76 -14.05 -7.01
C GLY A 141 -1.34 -13.61 -6.67
N VAL A 142 -0.52 -14.58 -6.27
CA VAL A 142 0.91 -14.42 -6.05
C VAL A 142 1.61 -15.53 -6.82
N SER A 143 2.48 -15.15 -7.77
CA SER A 143 3.21 -16.09 -8.63
C SER A 143 3.92 -17.17 -7.80
N GLY A 144 3.61 -18.43 -8.09
CA GLY A 144 4.19 -19.58 -7.40
C GLY A 144 3.57 -19.95 -6.06
N LEU A 145 2.61 -19.18 -5.54
CA LEU A 145 1.91 -19.48 -4.29
C LEU A 145 0.41 -19.72 -4.47
N GLY A 146 -0.29 -18.82 -5.15
CA GLY A 146 -1.74 -18.91 -5.31
C GLY A 146 -2.24 -18.13 -6.52
N THR A 147 -3.32 -18.63 -7.12
CA THR A 147 -3.96 -18.03 -8.29
C THR A 147 -4.79 -16.81 -7.90
N ALA A 148 -5.23 -16.02 -8.90
CA ALA A 148 -6.21 -14.97 -8.66
C ALA A 148 -7.56 -15.54 -8.19
N LEU A 149 -8.21 -14.83 -7.27
CA LEU A 149 -9.57 -15.07 -6.75
C LEU A 149 -10.44 -13.82 -6.96
N THR A 150 -10.39 -13.25 -8.17
CA THR A 150 -11.24 -12.13 -8.58
C THR A 150 -12.51 -12.67 -9.24
N PRO A 151 -13.59 -11.87 -9.36
CA PRO A 151 -14.80 -12.29 -10.06
C PRO A 151 -14.52 -12.83 -11.47
N GLU A 152 -13.59 -12.20 -12.19
CA GLU A 152 -13.18 -12.58 -13.55
C GLU A 152 -12.43 -13.92 -13.56
N SER A 153 -11.52 -14.16 -12.60
CA SER A 153 -10.77 -15.42 -12.54
C SER A 153 -11.62 -16.61 -12.09
N LEU A 154 -12.77 -16.33 -11.46
CA LEU A 154 -13.72 -17.31 -10.96
C LEU A 154 -14.94 -17.48 -11.88
N GLU A 155 -14.92 -16.87 -13.07
CA GLU A 155 -15.97 -17.05 -14.06
C GLU A 155 -16.24 -18.55 -14.34
N GLY A 156 -17.52 -18.91 -14.40
CA GLY A 156 -17.95 -20.28 -14.62
C GLY A 156 -17.89 -21.21 -13.39
N ARG A 157 -17.31 -20.79 -12.26
CA ARG A 157 -17.37 -21.57 -11.01
C ARG A 157 -18.64 -21.28 -10.23
N SER A 158 -19.32 -22.32 -9.77
CA SER A 158 -20.48 -22.21 -8.90
C SER A 158 -20.09 -21.93 -7.45
N ASP A 159 -20.99 -21.32 -6.67
CA ASP A 159 -20.74 -21.06 -5.25
C ASP A 159 -20.56 -22.36 -4.47
N ALA A 160 -21.27 -23.42 -4.86
CA ALA A 160 -21.14 -24.73 -4.23
C ALA A 160 -19.74 -25.33 -4.41
N GLU A 161 -19.17 -25.23 -5.62
CA GLU A 161 -17.79 -25.66 -5.89
C GLU A 161 -16.78 -24.84 -5.09
N LEU A 162 -16.99 -23.53 -4.96
CA LEU A 162 -16.11 -22.66 -4.18
C LEU A 162 -16.17 -22.98 -2.69
N ARG A 163 -17.36 -23.21 -2.13
CA ARG A 163 -17.53 -23.68 -0.74
C ARG A 163 -16.77 -24.97 -0.50
N GLU A 164 -16.97 -25.97 -1.37
CA GLU A 164 -16.31 -27.27 -1.26
C GLU A 164 -14.79 -27.11 -1.33
N THR A 165 -14.29 -26.29 -2.26
CA THR A 165 -12.86 -26.01 -2.39
C THR A 165 -12.29 -25.35 -1.12
N ILE A 166 -13.02 -24.43 -0.49
CA ILE A 166 -12.58 -23.78 0.75
C ILE A 166 -12.61 -24.78 1.93
N SER A 167 -13.67 -25.58 2.06
CA SER A 167 -13.81 -26.52 3.19
C SER A 167 -12.89 -27.73 3.09
N ALA A 168 -12.69 -28.27 1.89
CA ALA A 168 -11.92 -29.48 1.65
C ALA A 168 -10.48 -29.20 1.19
N GLY A 169 -10.17 -27.97 0.80
CA GLY A 169 -8.93 -27.63 0.11
C GLY A 169 -8.94 -28.16 -1.32
N LEU A 170 -7.78 -28.10 -1.98
CA LEU A 170 -7.63 -28.63 -3.33
C LEU A 170 -6.55 -29.73 -3.35
N PRO A 171 -6.94 -31.02 -3.41
CA PRO A 171 -6.00 -32.15 -3.37
C PRO A 171 -4.90 -32.05 -4.43
N GLY A 172 -3.67 -32.39 -4.05
CA GLY A 172 -2.52 -32.32 -4.94
C GLY A 172 -1.97 -30.90 -5.16
N THR A 173 -2.46 -29.91 -4.40
CA THR A 173 -1.96 -28.53 -4.42
C THR A 173 -1.57 -28.05 -3.02
N ALA A 174 -1.03 -26.83 -2.95
CA ALA A 174 -0.70 -26.18 -1.68
C ALA A 174 -1.92 -25.60 -0.94
N MET A 175 -3.11 -25.56 -1.56
CA MET A 175 -4.30 -24.98 -0.94
C MET A 175 -4.89 -25.92 0.13
N PRO A 176 -4.80 -25.56 1.42
CA PRO A 176 -5.24 -26.43 2.51
C PRO A 176 -6.76 -26.43 2.67
N ALA A 177 -7.26 -27.39 3.44
CA ALA A 177 -8.64 -27.43 3.89
C ALA A 177 -8.85 -26.49 5.09
N PHE A 178 -9.87 -25.62 5.03
CA PHE A 178 -10.22 -24.71 6.13
C PHE A 178 -11.38 -25.28 6.97
N ARG A 179 -11.16 -26.44 7.58
CA ARG A 179 -12.18 -27.21 8.33
C ARG A 179 -12.68 -26.57 9.61
N ASP A 180 -11.98 -25.55 10.10
CA ASP A 180 -12.34 -24.79 11.29
C ASP A 180 -13.28 -23.62 10.98
N LEU A 181 -13.52 -23.31 9.70
CA LEU A 181 -14.50 -22.31 9.29
C LEU A 181 -15.93 -22.88 9.35
N THR A 182 -16.85 -22.06 9.83
CA THR A 182 -18.29 -22.32 9.79
C THR A 182 -18.83 -22.15 8.36
N PRO A 183 -19.98 -22.79 8.03
CA PRO A 183 -20.64 -22.59 6.73
C PRO A 183 -20.90 -21.12 6.41
N GLU A 184 -21.28 -20.33 7.42
CA GLU A 184 -21.58 -18.91 7.28
C GLU A 184 -20.32 -18.08 6.96
N GLU A 185 -19.17 -18.43 7.54
CA GLU A 185 -17.88 -17.82 7.23
C GLU A 185 -17.40 -18.16 5.81
N ILE A 186 -17.55 -19.43 5.39
CA ILE A 186 -17.24 -19.85 4.03
C ILE A 186 -18.13 -19.10 3.04
N ASP A 187 -19.41 -18.96 3.33
CA ASP A 187 -20.33 -18.16 2.53
C ASP A 187 -19.91 -16.70 2.43
N ALA A 188 -19.44 -16.11 3.52
CA ALA A 188 -18.94 -14.75 3.54
C ALA A 188 -17.68 -14.60 2.66
N LEU A 189 -16.77 -15.57 2.67
CA LEU A 189 -15.60 -15.61 1.79
C LEU A 189 -16.00 -15.77 0.32
N VAL A 190 -16.93 -16.67 0.00
CA VAL A 190 -17.41 -16.85 -1.38
C VAL A 190 -18.04 -15.57 -1.90
N ARG A 191 -18.87 -14.90 -1.09
CA ARG A 191 -19.45 -13.60 -1.46
C ARG A 191 -18.39 -12.53 -1.71
N LEU A 192 -17.35 -12.47 -0.86
CA LEU A 192 -16.24 -11.56 -1.04
C LEU A 192 -15.54 -11.81 -2.37
N ILE A 193 -15.05 -13.02 -2.61
CA ILE A 193 -14.20 -13.34 -3.79
C ILE A 193 -14.95 -13.22 -5.11
N LYS A 194 -16.24 -13.57 -5.13
CA LYS A 194 -17.02 -13.70 -6.38
C LYS A 194 -17.85 -12.48 -6.74
N TYR A 195 -18.35 -11.73 -5.75
CA TYR A 195 -19.32 -10.66 -6.00
C TYR A 195 -18.83 -9.27 -5.59
N THR A 196 -17.70 -9.18 -4.90
CA THR A 196 -17.11 -7.89 -4.51
C THR A 196 -15.91 -7.61 -5.40
N PRO A 197 -15.86 -6.48 -6.13
CA PRO A 197 -14.67 -6.06 -6.86
C PRO A 197 -13.43 -5.98 -5.94
N PRO A 198 -12.24 -6.38 -6.41
CA PRO A 198 -10.98 -6.29 -5.66
C PRO A 198 -10.52 -4.86 -5.39
#